data_AF-A0A842N0T2-F1
#
_entry.id   AF-A0A842N0T2-F1
#
_cell.length_a   1.000
_cell.length_b   1.000
_cell.length_c   1.000
_cell.angle_alpha   90.00
_cell.angle_beta   90.00
_cell.angle_gamma   90.00
#
_symmetry.space_group_name_H-M   'P 1'
#
loop_
_entity.id
_entity.type
_entity.pdbx_description
1 polymer ?
#
loop_
_entity_poly.entity_id
_entity_poly.type
_entity_poly.pdbx_seq_one_letter_code
_entity_poly.pdbx_strand_id
1 'polypeptide(L)' 'MSDKRLRLRKLIEYWAEHNDEHSARFEESAREATEMELVEVANNFRAAAEKGAQVSKHLRKAIEYIE' A
#
# COMPACT_ATOMS: atom_id res chain seq x y z
N MET A 1 -3.62 -8.50 -25.32
CA MET A 1 -4.11 -7.28 -24.64
C MET A 1 -4.26 -6.12 -25.59
N SER A 2 -5.35 -5.34 -25.48
CA SER A 2 -5.39 -4.01 -26.06
C SER A 2 -4.42 -3.08 -25.34
N ASP A 3 -3.90 -2.07 -26.03
CA ASP A 3 -2.93 -1.11 -25.50
C ASP A 3 -3.47 -0.35 -24.26
N LYS A 4 -4.79 -0.14 -24.19
CA LYS A 4 -5.48 0.42 -23.01
C LYS A 4 -5.44 -0.52 -21.80
N ARG A 5 -5.68 -1.82 -22.00
CA ARG A 5 -5.64 -2.83 -20.92
C ARG A 5 -4.22 -3.00 -20.39
N LEU A 6 -3.22 -3.02 -21.27
CA LEU A 6 -1.80 -3.10 -20.86
C LEU A 6 -1.38 -1.88 -20.03
N ARG A 7 -1.77 -0.66 -20.42
CA ARG A 7 -1.50 0.55 -19.64
C ARG A 7 -2.19 0.52 -18.27
N LEU A 8 -3.45 0.10 -18.22
CA LEU A 8 -4.17 -0.01 -16.95
C LEU A 8 -3.51 -1.02 -16.02
N ARG A 9 -3.12 -2.20 -16.54
CA ARG A 9 -2.39 -3.21 -15.76
C ARG A 9 -1.11 -2.64 -15.16
N LYS A 10 -0.25 -2.01 -15.97
CA LYS A 10 1.00 -1.40 -15.49
C LYS A 10 0.77 -0.32 -14.43
N LEU A 11 -0.29 0.47 -14.59
CA LEU A 11 -0.64 1.50 -13.61
C LEU A 11 -1.08 0.89 -12.27
N ILE A 12 -1.86 -0.19 -12.31
CA ILE A 12 -2.28 -0.92 -11.11
C ILE A 12 -1.08 -1.58 -10.43
N GLU A 13 -0.17 -2.19 -11.20
CA GLU A 13 1.09 -2.76 -10.70
C GLU A 13 1.91 -1.69 -9.96
N TYR A 14 2.12 -0.52 -10.58
CA TYR A 14 2.83 0.61 -9.99
C TYR A 14 2.18 1.10 -8.69
N TRP A 15 0.85 1.26 -8.66
CA TRP A 15 0.15 1.68 -7.45
C TRP A 15 0.25 0.65 -6.33
N ALA A 16 0.17 -0.65 -6.63
CA ALA A 16 0.30 -1.70 -5.63
C ALA A 16 1.71 -1.74 -5.03
N GLU A 17 2.74 -1.57 -5.86
CA GLU A 17 4.13 -1.49 -5.39
C GLU A 17 4.36 -0.25 -4.52
N HIS A 18 3.92 0.93 -4.96
CA HIS A 18 4.12 2.16 -4.22
C HIS A 18 3.35 2.19 -2.89
N ASN A 19 2.16 1.59 -2.84
CA ASN A 19 1.41 1.43 -1.60
C ASN A 19 2.12 0.51 -0.61
N ASP A 20 2.80 -0.55 -1.08
CA ASP A 20 3.59 -1.42 -0.21
C ASP A 20 4.82 -0.70 0.34
N GLU A 21 5.51 0.10 -0.48
CA GLU A 21 6.60 0.97 -0.03
C GLU A 21 6.12 1.96 1.05
N HIS A 22 4.99 2.62 0.84
CA HIS A 22 4.39 3.51 1.84
C HIS A 22 4.01 2.77 3.12
N SER A 23 3.43 1.58 3.01
CA SER A 23 3.03 0.78 4.17
C SER A 23 4.24 0.41 5.02
N ALA A 24 5.34 -0.01 4.40
CA ALA A 24 6.60 -0.30 5.10
C ALA A 24 7.17 0.94 5.81
N ARG A 25 7.11 2.11 5.17
CA ARG A 25 7.55 3.38 5.78
C ARG A 25 6.65 3.80 6.94
N PHE A 26 5.35 3.58 6.86
CA PHE A 26 4.44 3.84 7.97
C PHE A 26 4.73 2.91 9.16
N GLU A 27 5.07 1.63 8.91
CA GLU A 27 5.50 0.73 9.98
C GLU A 27 6.80 1.20 10.65
N GLU A 28 7.76 1.71 9.88
CA GLU A 28 8.99 2.31 10.40
C GLU A 28 8.69 3.53 11.27
N SER A 29 7.91 4.48 10.77
CA SER A 29 7.49 5.66 11.54
C SER A 29 6.64 5.30 12.77
N ALA A 30 5.88 4.20 12.73
CA ALA A 30 5.18 3.70 13.91
C ALA A 30 6.14 3.19 15.00
N ARG A 31 7.26 2.58 14.62
CA ARG A 31 8.32 2.16 15.55
C ARG A 31 8.98 3.37 16.19
N GLU A 32 9.39 4.35 15.39
CA GLU A 32 9.96 5.61 15.88
C GLU A 32 8.99 6.36 16.83
N ALA A 33 7.71 6.47 16.45
CA ALA A 33 6.70 7.10 17.31
C ALA A 33 6.47 6.33 18.63
N THR A 34 6.65 5.01 18.63
CA THR A 34 6.58 4.20 19.85
C THR A 34 7.76 4.50 20.78
N GLU A 35 8.96 4.66 20.24
CA GLU A 35 10.16 5.05 21.01
C GLU A 35 10.04 6.45 21.62
N MET A 36 9.26 7.33 20.99
CA MET A 36 8.92 8.67 21.50
C MET A 36 7.73 8.69 22.46
N GLU A 37 7.18 7.53 22.86
CA GLU A 37 5.97 7.41 23.68
C GLU A 37 4.70 8.06 23.08
N LEU A 38 4.69 8.31 21.77
CA LEU A 38 3.56 8.88 21.02
C LEU A 38 2.59 7.78 20.57
N VAL A 39 1.94 7.14 21.54
CA VAL A 39 1.11 5.93 21.34
C VAL A 39 0.06 6.10 20.24
N GLU A 40 -0.70 7.20 20.25
CA GLU A 40 -1.76 7.44 19.26
C GLU A 40 -1.21 7.68 17.86
N VAL A 41 -0.04 8.34 17.74
CA VAL A 41 0.63 8.54 16.45
C VAL A 41 1.08 7.19 15.88
N ALA A 42 1.71 6.36 16.71
CA ALA A 42 2.12 5.01 16.32
C ALA A 42 0.93 4.15 15.87
N ASN A 43 -0.19 4.21 16.60
CA ASN A 43 -1.41 3.47 16.25
C ASN A 43 -2.00 3.91 14.91
N ASN A 44 -2.04 5.22 14.64
CA ASN A 44 -2.51 5.74 13.36
C ASN A 44 -1.59 5.35 12.21
N PHE A 45 -0.27 5.33 12.40
CA PHE A 45 0.66 4.84 11.38
C PHE A 45 0.47 3.35 11.09
N ARG A 46 0.31 2.50 12.12
CA ARG A 46 0.02 1.06 11.91
C ARG A 46 -1.29 0.85 11.15
N ALA A 47 -2.34 1.58 11.50
CA ALA A 47 -3.62 1.52 10.80
C ALA A 47 -3.49 1.99 9.34
N ALA A 48 -2.66 3.00 9.06
CA ALA A 48 -2.37 3.45 7.71
C ALA A 48 -1.63 2.38 6.89
N ALA A 49 -0.62 1.73 7.48
CA ALA A 49 0.11 0.62 6.85
C ALA A 49 -0.82 -0.56 6.51
N GLU A 50 -1.68 -0.96 7.45
CA GLU A 50 -2.63 -2.05 7.24
C GLU A 50 -3.61 -1.74 6.09
N LYS A 51 -4.18 -0.53 6.09
CA LYS A 51 -5.08 -0.10 5.02
C LYS A 51 -4.37 -0.01 3.67
N GLY A 52 -3.12 0.47 3.65
CA GLY A 52 -2.28 0.48 2.44
C GLY A 52 -2.10 -0.92 1.86
N ALA A 53 -1.73 -1.90 2.68
CA ALA A 53 -1.60 -3.29 2.27
C ALA A 53 -2.92 -3.89 1.75
N GLN A 54 -4.06 -3.54 2.36
CA GLN A 54 -5.39 -3.95 1.87
C GLN A 54 -5.68 -3.36 0.48
N VAL A 55 -5.34 -2.09 0.23
CA VAL A 55 -5.46 -1.48 -1.12
C VAL A 55 -4.62 -2.27 -2.12
N SER A 56 -3.34 -2.53 -1.83
CA SER A 56 -2.46 -3.31 -2.72
C SER A 56 -3.01 -4.70 -3.02
N LYS A 57 -3.60 -5.38 -2.02
CA LYS A 57 -4.27 -6.68 -2.20
C LYS A 57 -5.43 -6.59 -3.20
N HIS A 58 -6.28 -5.57 -3.08
CA HIS A 58 -7.39 -5.35 -4.02
C HIS A 58 -6.90 -5.01 -5.44
N LEU A 59 -5.85 -4.20 -5.55
CA LEU A 59 -5.22 -3.86 -6.83
C LEU A 59 -4.65 -5.10 -7.53
N ARG A 60 -3.91 -5.95 -6.80
CA ARG A 60 -3.38 -7.22 -7.34
C ARG A 60 -4.50 -8.15 -7.79
N LYS A 61 -5.58 -8.24 -7.02
CA LYS A 61 -6.77 -9.01 -7.43
C LYS A 61 -7.41 -8.44 -8.70
N ALA A 62 -7.42 -7.11 -8.87
CA ALA A 62 -7.97 -6.50 -10.09
C ALA A 62 -7.16 -6.87 -11.35
N ILE A 63 -5.83 -7.06 -11.24
CA ILE A 63 -4.98 -7.51 -12.36
C ILE A 63 -5.42 -8.87 -12.90
N GLU A 64 -5.91 -9.78 -12.03
CA GLU A 64 -6.40 -11.11 -12.43
C GLU A 64 -7.57 -11.06 -13.44
N TYR A 65 -8.28 -9.93 -13.49
CA TYR A 65 -9.42 -9.72 -14.39
C TYR A 65 -9.09 -8.86 -15.62
N ILE A 66 -7.81 -8.54 -15.86
CA ILE A 66 -7.36 -7.78 -17.03
C ILE A 66 -6.73 -8.73 -18.06
N GLU A 67 -7.53 -9.13 -19.07
CA GLU A 67 -7.11 -9.95 -20.23
C GLU A 67 -6.43 -9.18 -21.38
#